data_AF-A0A2U3PIP7-F1
#
_entry.id   AF-A0A2U3PIP7-F1
#
_cell.length_a   1.000
_cell.length_b   1.000
_cell.length_c   1.000
_cell.angle_alpha   90.00
_cell.angle_beta   90.00
_cell.angle_gamma   90.00
#
_symmetry.space_group_name_H-M   'P 1'
#
loop_
_entity.id
_entity.type
_entity.pdbx_description
1 polymer ?
#
loop_
_entity_poly.entity_id
_entity_poly.type
_entity_poly.pdbx_seq_one_letter_code
_entity_poly.pdbx_strand_id
1 'polypeptide(L)'
;LWPILATLGWGLAVTFGVIAAIQRVELRDHHPPDPNSAEIVTAAATAVLAVAALIALAQVYAALAQVREARLNKNEQKRSEFSGRWDALRPVRRKVRIWVKAGGSEELRDKALDLRGSNSREYAELMTLLDFFEDLAISVDNHEIPFRIVDAFFGEAVTKYWHDWEPYVDKVRREGSPKANRFFEGLAKQIKNDDDGNGERAT
;
A
#
# COMPACT_ATOMS: atom_id res chain seq x y z
N LEU A 1 20.42 1.90 -2.07
CA LEU A 1 21.31 3.00 -2.52
C LEU A 1 22.72 2.51 -2.87
N TRP A 2 23.41 1.77 -1.99
CA TRP A 2 24.73 1.18 -2.27
C TRP A 2 24.85 0.39 -3.60
N PRO A 3 23.91 -0.52 -3.97
CA PRO A 3 24.04 -1.26 -5.23
C PRO A 3 23.91 -0.37 -6.49
N ILE A 4 23.17 0.74 -6.39
CA ILE A 4 22.98 1.70 -7.49
C ILE A 4 24.25 2.55 -7.68
N LEU A 5 24.92 2.92 -6.58
CA LEU A 5 26.19 3.64 -6.64
C LEU A 5 27.32 2.76 -7.18
N ALA A 6 27.33 1.47 -6.83
CA ALA A 6 28.32 0.52 -7.33
C ALA A 6 28.18 0.27 -8.84
N THR A 7 26.95 0.19 -9.37
CA THR A 7 26.73 0.03 -10.81
C THR A 7 27.06 1.29 -11.60
N LEU A 8 26.75 2.49 -11.07
CA LEU A 8 27.18 3.76 -11.68
C LEU A 8 28.71 3.89 -11.71
N GLY A 9 29.40 3.49 -10.65
CA GLY A 9 30.87 3.48 -10.60
C GLY A 9 31.50 2.57 -11.65
N TRP A 10 30.95 1.37 -11.86
CA TRP A 10 31.40 0.46 -12.92
C TRP A 10 31.15 1.01 -14.33
N GLY A 11 29.97 1.62 -14.57
CA GLY A 11 29.66 2.23 -15.86
C GLY A 11 30.62 3.36 -16.23
N LEU A 12 30.96 4.22 -15.26
CA LEU A 12 31.95 5.28 -15.43
C LEU A 12 33.36 4.73 -15.65
N ALA A 13 33.76 3.68 -14.92
CA ALA A 13 35.08 3.07 -15.09
C ALA A 13 35.26 2.44 -16.48
N VAL A 14 34.22 1.77 -17.01
CA VAL A 14 34.25 1.18 -18.35
C VAL A 14 34.32 2.26 -19.43
N THR A 15 33.53 3.33 -19.32
CA THR A 15 33.57 4.45 -20.28
C THR A 15 34.92 5.17 -20.26
N PHE A 16 35.46 5.48 -19.08
CA PHE A 16 36.81 6.04 -18.97
C PHE A 16 37.89 5.10 -19.51
N GLY A 17 37.78 3.79 -19.27
CA GLY A 17 38.71 2.79 -19.79
C GLY A 17 38.74 2.74 -21.32
N VAL A 18 37.56 2.82 -21.97
CA VAL A 18 37.46 2.86 -23.43
C VAL A 18 38.04 4.16 -23.99
N ILE A 19 37.71 5.32 -23.40
CA ILE A 19 38.26 6.62 -23.83
C ILE A 19 39.79 6.64 -23.70
N ALA A 20 40.33 6.16 -22.57
CA ALA A 20 41.77 6.11 -22.33
C ALA A 20 42.48 5.13 -23.29
N ALA A 21 41.85 4.00 -23.63
CA ALA A 21 42.39 3.05 -24.60
C ALA A 21 42.47 3.66 -26.01
N ILE A 22 41.43 4.38 -26.44
CA ILE A 22 41.40 5.08 -27.73
C ILE A 22 42.50 6.14 -27.80
N GLN A 23 42.60 7.01 -26.80
CA GLN A 23 43.64 8.05 -26.75
C GLN A 23 45.07 7.46 -26.76
N ARG A 24 45.27 6.31 -26.12
CA ARG A 24 46.57 5.64 -26.07
C ARG A 24 46.99 5.06 -27.43
N VAL A 25 46.04 4.57 -28.23
CA VAL A 25 46.32 4.09 -29.59
C VAL A 25 46.70 5.27 -30.48
N GLU A 26 45.98 6.39 -30.37
CA GLU A 26 46.21 7.59 -31.20
C GLU A 26 47.55 8.27 -30.90
N LEU A 27 48.02 8.23 -29.65
CA LEU A 27 49.33 8.77 -29.27
C LEU A 27 50.53 7.92 -29.72
N ARG A 28 50.32 6.64 -30.08
CA ARG A 28 51.41 5.69 -30.39
C ARG A 28 51.86 5.77 -31.85
N ASP A 29 51.00 6.18 -32.76
CA ASP A 29 51.27 6.19 -34.20
C ASP A 29 51.40 7.64 -34.71
N HIS A 30 52.64 8.14 -34.84
CA HIS A 30 52.96 9.48 -35.39
C HIS A 30 52.83 9.55 -36.94
N HIS A 31 51.75 9.01 -37.51
CA HIS A 31 51.38 9.25 -38.91
C HIS A 31 50.21 10.25 -38.98
N PRO A 32 50.17 11.16 -39.98
CA PRO A 32 49.02 12.02 -40.17
C PRO A 32 47.77 11.13 -40.28
N PRO A 33 46.71 11.39 -39.49
CA PRO A 33 45.57 10.49 -39.43
C PRO A 33 44.98 10.37 -40.83
N ASP A 34 44.97 9.15 -41.37
CA ASP A 34 44.17 8.86 -42.54
C ASP A 34 42.73 9.29 -42.21
N PRO A 35 42.02 9.98 -43.11
CA PRO A 35 40.70 10.59 -42.82
C PRO A 35 39.65 9.59 -42.31
N ASN A 36 39.92 8.28 -42.39
CA ASN A 36 39.06 7.19 -41.95
C ASN A 36 39.21 6.84 -40.44
N SER A 37 40.27 7.25 -39.74
CA SER A 37 40.50 6.88 -38.34
C SER A 37 39.53 7.57 -37.37
N ALA A 38 39.25 8.86 -37.61
CA ALA A 38 38.31 9.64 -36.81
C ALA A 38 36.87 9.09 -36.90
N GLU A 39 36.48 8.58 -38.06
CA GLU A 39 35.16 7.96 -38.27
C GLU A 39 35.03 6.66 -37.47
N ILE A 40 36.07 5.81 -37.47
CA ILE A 40 36.10 4.55 -36.71
C ILE A 40 35.99 4.82 -35.19
N VAL A 41 36.73 5.79 -34.67
CA VAL A 41 36.69 6.17 -33.26
C VAL A 41 35.31 6.70 -32.86
N THR A 42 34.72 7.55 -33.70
CA THR A 42 33.38 8.11 -33.47
C THR A 42 32.30 7.03 -33.49
N ALA A 43 32.39 6.08 -34.42
CA ALA A 43 31.49 4.94 -34.50
C ALA A 43 31.61 4.03 -33.26
N ALA A 44 32.84 3.74 -32.81
CA ALA A 44 33.08 2.95 -31.61
C ALA A 44 32.55 3.63 -30.33
N ALA A 45 32.78 4.93 -30.17
CA ALA A 45 32.27 5.72 -29.06
C ALA A 45 30.72 5.72 -29.03
N THR A 46 30.10 5.90 -30.20
CA THR A 46 28.64 5.87 -30.35
C THR A 46 28.06 4.50 -29.98
N ALA A 47 28.73 3.41 -30.40
CA ALA A 47 28.32 2.05 -30.04
C ALA A 47 28.39 1.81 -28.52
N VAL A 48 29.46 2.26 -27.87
CA VAL A 48 29.61 2.14 -26.41
C VAL A 48 28.54 2.94 -25.68
N LEU A 49 28.25 4.17 -26.13
CA LEU A 49 27.19 5.00 -25.56
C LEU A 49 25.80 4.36 -25.74
N ALA A 50 25.53 3.78 -26.91
CA ALA A 50 24.28 3.07 -27.17
C ALA A 50 24.10 1.87 -26.24
N VAL A 51 25.16 1.08 -26.04
CA VAL A 51 25.15 -0.05 -25.10
C VAL A 51 24.93 0.42 -23.66
N ALA A 52 25.62 1.48 -23.23
CA ALA A 52 25.43 2.06 -21.90
C ALA A 52 24.00 2.56 -21.68
N ALA A 53 23.39 3.20 -22.69
CA ALA A 53 22.00 3.65 -22.64
C ALA A 53 21.02 2.48 -22.49
N LEU A 54 21.24 1.37 -23.22
CA LEU A 54 20.42 0.16 -23.08
C LEU A 54 20.54 -0.46 -21.69
N ILE A 55 21.75 -0.51 -21.12
CA ILE A 55 21.98 -1.00 -19.76
C ILE A 55 21.24 -0.11 -18.74
N ALA A 56 21.33 1.21 -18.88
CA ALA A 56 20.62 2.15 -18.01
C ALA A 56 19.09 1.95 -18.08
N LEU A 57 18.53 1.75 -19.28
CA LEU A 57 17.11 1.42 -19.46
C LEU A 57 16.75 0.12 -18.74
N ALA A 58 17.54 -0.95 -18.92
CA ALA A 58 17.31 -2.22 -18.26
C ALA A 58 17.31 -2.09 -16.73
N GLN A 59 18.20 -1.26 -16.16
CA GLN A 59 18.23 -0.98 -14.73
C GLN A 59 16.98 -0.25 -14.24
N VAL A 60 16.46 0.71 -15.00
CA VAL A 60 15.19 1.40 -14.68
C VAL A 60 14.03 0.39 -14.66
N TYR A 61 13.95 -0.51 -15.64
CA TYR A 61 12.92 -1.55 -15.65
C TYR A 61 13.04 -2.50 -14.45
N ALA A 62 14.25 -2.94 -14.09
CA ALA A 62 14.48 -3.78 -12.92
C ALA A 62 14.08 -3.06 -11.61
N ALA A 63 14.41 -1.77 -11.47
CA ALA A 63 14.00 -0.97 -10.33
C ALA A 63 12.46 -0.84 -10.24
N LEU A 64 11.78 -0.65 -11.37
CA LEU A 64 10.31 -0.64 -11.42
C LEU A 64 9.71 -1.99 -11.02
N ALA A 65 10.31 -3.10 -11.44
CA ALA A 65 9.88 -4.44 -11.04
C ALA A 65 10.03 -4.64 -9.52
N GLN A 66 11.17 -4.24 -8.94
CA GLN A 66 11.39 -4.31 -7.49
C GLN A 66 10.38 -3.47 -6.69
N VAL A 67 10.03 -2.28 -7.18
CA VAL A 67 8.99 -1.45 -6.54
C VAL A 67 7.62 -2.15 -6.58
N ARG A 68 7.31 -2.85 -7.69
CA ARG A 68 6.07 -3.63 -7.80
C ARG A 68 6.06 -4.81 -6.83
N GLU A 69 7.13 -5.60 -6.80
CA GLU A 69 7.27 -6.74 -5.87
C GLU A 69 7.22 -6.28 -4.41
N ALA A 70 7.90 -5.18 -4.07
CA ALA A 70 7.86 -4.62 -2.72
C ALA A 70 6.45 -4.19 -2.30
N ARG A 71 5.64 -3.66 -3.23
CA ARG A 71 4.23 -3.34 -2.97
C ARG A 71 3.40 -4.60 -2.77
N LEU A 72 3.60 -5.64 -3.58
CA LEU A 72 2.90 -6.92 -3.43
C LEU A 72 3.22 -7.56 -2.06
N ASN A 73 4.50 -7.65 -1.70
CA ASN A 73 4.94 -8.19 -0.42
C ASN A 73 4.40 -7.39 0.77
N LYS A 74 4.38 -6.04 0.68
CA LYS A 74 3.78 -5.19 1.71
C LYS A 74 2.28 -5.45 1.85
N ASN A 75 1.56 -5.60 0.74
CA ASN A 75 0.13 -5.89 0.75
C ASN A 75 -0.15 -7.28 1.37
N GLU A 76 0.67 -8.29 1.07
CA GLU A 76 0.53 -9.63 1.65
C GLU A 76 0.76 -9.63 3.16
N GLN A 77 1.80 -8.92 3.62
CA GLN A 77 2.08 -8.76 5.04
C GLN A 77 0.93 -8.07 5.76
N LYS A 78 0.42 -6.96 5.20
CA LYS A 78 -0.73 -6.23 5.77
C LYS A 78 -1.99 -7.08 5.79
N ARG A 79 -2.26 -7.83 4.73
CA ARG A 79 -3.39 -8.78 4.70
C ARG A 79 -3.27 -9.83 5.79
N SER A 80 -2.08 -10.41 6.00
CA SER A 80 -1.84 -11.38 7.07
C SER A 80 -2.04 -10.77 8.45
N GLU A 81 -1.55 -9.54 8.68
CA GLU A 81 -1.72 -8.78 9.92
C GLU A 81 -3.20 -8.56 10.26
N PHE A 82 -3.98 -8.01 9.32
CA PHE A 82 -5.42 -7.76 9.53
C PHE A 82 -6.21 -9.06 9.68
N SER A 83 -5.86 -10.12 8.95
CA SER A 83 -6.48 -11.44 9.11
C SER A 83 -6.25 -11.99 10.53
N GLY A 84 -5.01 -11.93 11.03
CA GLY A 84 -4.67 -12.36 12.39
C GLY A 84 -5.42 -11.55 13.46
N ARG A 85 -5.48 -10.22 13.31
CA ARG A 85 -6.27 -9.34 14.20
C ARG A 85 -7.76 -9.70 14.16
N TRP A 86 -8.31 -9.94 12.99
CA TRP A 86 -9.72 -10.31 12.82
C TRP A 86 -10.07 -11.62 13.54
N ASP A 87 -9.18 -12.61 13.48
CA ASP A 87 -9.36 -13.86 14.21
C ASP A 87 -9.26 -13.68 15.73
N ALA A 88 -8.32 -12.86 16.20
CA ALA A 88 -8.20 -12.53 17.62
C ALA A 88 -9.48 -11.86 18.19
N LEU A 89 -10.21 -11.10 17.36
CA LEU A 89 -11.46 -10.44 17.75
C LEU A 89 -12.68 -11.37 17.84
N ARG A 90 -12.52 -12.69 17.63
CA ARG A 90 -13.62 -13.66 17.66
C ARG A 90 -14.47 -13.62 18.95
N PRO A 91 -13.90 -13.49 20.17
CA PRO A 91 -14.70 -13.39 21.40
C PRO A 91 -15.54 -12.11 21.45
N VAL A 92 -14.96 -10.96 21.06
CA VAL A 92 -15.64 -9.66 21.04
C VAL A 92 -16.77 -9.66 20.02
N ARG A 93 -16.51 -10.16 18.79
CA ARG A 93 -17.52 -10.33 17.75
C ARG A 93 -18.69 -11.22 18.19
N ARG A 94 -18.41 -12.25 19.00
CA ARG A 94 -19.47 -13.09 19.57
C ARG A 94 -20.34 -12.31 20.57
N LYS A 95 -19.73 -11.50 21.47
CA LYS A 95 -20.48 -10.65 22.41
C LYS A 95 -21.39 -9.66 21.66
N VAL A 96 -20.82 -8.93 20.69
CA VAL A 96 -21.59 -8.00 19.83
C VAL A 96 -22.77 -8.72 19.16
N ARG A 97 -22.54 -9.89 18.58
CA ARG A 97 -23.61 -10.69 17.96
C ARG A 97 -24.70 -11.09 18.95
N ILE A 98 -24.35 -11.41 20.21
CA ILE A 98 -25.33 -11.76 21.25
C ILE A 98 -26.21 -10.54 21.57
N TRP A 99 -25.62 -9.37 21.79
CA TRP A 99 -26.37 -8.16 22.10
C TRP A 99 -27.24 -7.70 20.93
N VAL A 100 -26.71 -7.72 19.71
CA VAL A 100 -27.48 -7.41 18.49
C VAL A 100 -28.63 -8.40 18.29
N LYS A 101 -28.45 -9.69 18.62
CA LYS A 101 -29.56 -10.66 18.58
C LYS A 101 -30.60 -10.46 19.67
N ALA A 102 -30.22 -9.92 20.82
CA ALA A 102 -31.12 -9.72 21.95
C ALA A 102 -32.06 -8.53 21.76
N GLY A 103 -31.58 -7.44 21.15
CA GLY A 103 -32.40 -6.23 20.94
C GLY A 103 -31.93 -5.31 19.81
N GLY A 104 -31.20 -5.83 18.82
CA GLY A 104 -30.69 -5.06 17.69
C GLY A 104 -29.52 -4.14 18.03
N SER A 105 -29.22 -3.21 17.12
CA SER A 105 -28.16 -2.20 17.28
C SER A 105 -28.36 -1.30 18.51
N GLU A 106 -29.62 -1.11 18.93
CA GLU A 106 -30.00 -0.32 20.10
C GLU A 106 -29.53 -0.97 21.41
N GLU A 107 -29.71 -2.29 21.55
CA GLU A 107 -29.21 -3.05 22.70
C GLU A 107 -27.67 -3.02 22.75
N LEU A 108 -27.00 -3.12 21.60
CA LEU A 108 -25.54 -2.97 21.53
C LEU A 108 -25.11 -1.58 22.02
N ARG A 109 -25.77 -0.50 21.57
CA ARG A 109 -25.50 0.86 22.04
C ARG A 109 -25.66 0.94 23.55
N ASP A 110 -26.80 0.50 24.08
CA ASP A 110 -27.13 0.69 25.49
C ASP A 110 -26.14 -0.07 26.38
N LYS A 111 -25.76 -1.29 25.99
CA LYS A 111 -24.68 -2.04 26.66
C LYS A 111 -23.33 -1.35 26.56
N ALA A 112 -22.96 -0.85 25.39
CA ALA A 112 -21.68 -0.16 25.23
C ALA A 112 -21.60 1.12 26.08
N LEU A 113 -22.71 1.87 26.21
CA LEU A 113 -22.78 3.07 27.05
C LEU A 113 -22.73 2.75 28.55
N ASP A 114 -23.41 1.69 28.99
CA ASP A 114 -23.33 1.21 30.39
C ASP A 114 -21.91 0.78 30.77
N LEU A 115 -21.26 0.02 29.88
CA LEU A 115 -19.86 -0.39 30.04
C LEU A 115 -18.89 0.80 30.04
N ARG A 116 -19.18 1.84 29.24
CA ARG A 116 -18.42 3.10 29.21
C ARG A 116 -18.58 3.88 30.52
N GLY A 117 -19.81 4.03 31.00
CA GLY A 117 -20.13 4.75 32.23
C GLY A 117 -19.51 4.11 33.48
N SER A 118 -19.42 2.78 33.50
CA SER A 118 -18.77 2.01 34.57
C SER A 118 -17.25 1.91 34.45
N ASN A 119 -16.65 2.46 33.38
CA ASN A 119 -15.23 2.34 33.06
C ASN A 119 -14.71 0.89 33.12
N SER A 120 -15.53 -0.03 32.61
CA SER A 120 -15.24 -1.47 32.69
C SER A 120 -14.08 -1.87 31.77
N ARG A 121 -13.31 -2.89 32.16
CA ARG A 121 -12.35 -3.53 31.25
C ARG A 121 -13.01 -4.06 29.97
N GLU A 122 -14.25 -4.52 30.09
CA GLU A 122 -15.02 -5.02 28.96
C GLU A 122 -15.29 -3.94 27.92
N TYR A 123 -15.45 -2.68 28.33
CA TYR A 123 -15.57 -1.56 27.39
C TYR A 123 -14.32 -1.43 26.52
N ALA A 124 -13.13 -1.47 27.11
CA ALA A 124 -11.88 -1.42 26.36
C ALA A 124 -11.74 -2.59 25.38
N GLU A 125 -12.08 -3.81 25.82
CA GLU A 125 -12.10 -4.99 24.95
C GLU A 125 -13.10 -4.84 23.80
N LEU A 126 -14.27 -4.26 24.06
CA LEU A 126 -15.30 -4.01 23.07
C LEU A 126 -14.86 -2.98 22.02
N MET A 127 -14.18 -1.91 22.44
CA MET A 127 -13.67 -0.87 21.53
C MET A 127 -12.61 -1.40 20.56
N THR A 128 -11.86 -2.47 20.91
CA THR A 128 -10.89 -3.07 19.98
C THR A 128 -11.47 -3.49 18.63
N LEU A 129 -12.77 -3.83 18.59
CA LEU A 129 -13.46 -4.15 17.34
C LEU A 129 -13.75 -2.90 16.50
N LEU A 130 -14.17 -1.80 17.13
CA LEU A 130 -14.36 -0.51 16.45
C LEU A 130 -13.02 0.04 15.96
N ASP A 131 -11.99 -0.02 16.80
CA ASP A 131 -10.63 0.43 16.45
C ASP A 131 -10.06 -0.39 15.29
N PHE A 132 -10.33 -1.70 15.23
CA PHE A 132 -9.94 -2.52 14.08
C PHE A 132 -10.50 -2.00 12.76
N PHE A 133 -11.78 -1.64 12.72
CA PHE A 133 -12.39 -1.13 11.50
C PHE A 133 -11.96 0.30 11.18
N GLU A 134 -11.75 1.14 12.20
CA GLU A 134 -11.21 2.49 12.02
C GLU A 134 -9.79 2.44 11.45
N ASP A 135 -8.90 1.60 12.01
CA ASP A 135 -7.55 1.36 11.50
C ASP A 135 -7.56 0.84 10.07
N LEU A 136 -8.45 -0.13 9.78
CA LEU A 136 -8.61 -0.69 8.45
C LEU A 136 -8.98 0.41 7.44
N ALA A 137 -9.93 1.27 7.79
CA ALA A 137 -10.35 2.38 6.95
C ALA A 137 -9.25 3.43 6.77
N ILE A 138 -8.49 3.75 7.83
CA ILE A 138 -7.33 4.65 7.75
C ILE A 138 -6.26 4.08 6.81
N SER A 139 -5.98 2.78 6.88
CA SER A 139 -5.03 2.13 5.97
C SER A 139 -5.49 2.17 4.51
N VAL A 140 -6.80 2.13 4.24
CA VAL A 140 -7.34 2.32 2.89
C VAL A 140 -7.19 3.77 2.43
N ASP A 141 -7.56 4.74 3.28
CA ASP A 141 -7.47 6.18 2.99
C ASP A 141 -6.01 6.61 2.70
N ASN A 142 -5.07 6.07 3.47
CA ASN A 142 -3.63 6.28 3.28
C ASN A 142 -3.02 5.46 2.12
N HIS A 143 -3.82 4.75 1.34
CA HIS A 143 -3.38 3.90 0.22
C HIS A 143 -2.37 2.81 0.64
N GLU A 144 -2.36 2.41 1.91
CA GLU A 144 -1.52 1.32 2.41
C GLU A 144 -2.06 -0.04 2.00
N ILE A 145 -3.38 -0.14 1.87
CA ILE A 145 -4.09 -1.33 1.39
C ILE A 145 -5.06 -0.89 0.28
N PRO A 146 -5.03 -1.53 -0.90
CA PRO A 146 -6.00 -1.25 -1.95
C PRO A 146 -7.44 -1.51 -1.47
N PHE A 147 -8.33 -0.55 -1.70
CA PHE A 147 -9.77 -0.63 -1.38
C PHE A 147 -10.38 -1.97 -1.83
N ARG A 148 -10.14 -2.39 -3.08
CA ARG A 148 -10.68 -3.65 -3.65
C ARG A 148 -10.30 -4.90 -2.86
N ILE A 149 -9.12 -4.90 -2.23
CA ILE A 149 -8.71 -6.02 -1.37
C ILE A 149 -9.53 -6.00 -0.09
N VAL A 150 -9.69 -4.83 0.54
CA VAL A 150 -10.49 -4.71 1.77
C VAL A 150 -11.95 -5.08 1.51
N ASP A 151 -12.52 -4.60 0.42
CA ASP A 151 -13.88 -4.93 0.01
C ASP A 151 -14.07 -6.44 -0.22
N ALA A 152 -13.20 -7.08 -1.01
CA ALA A 152 -13.28 -8.51 -1.28
C ALA A 152 -13.20 -9.42 -0.03
N PHE A 153 -12.47 -9.00 1.02
CA PHE A 153 -12.29 -9.82 2.23
C PHE A 153 -13.19 -9.42 3.41
N PHE A 154 -13.54 -8.14 3.51
CA PHE A 154 -14.22 -7.57 4.67
C PHE A 154 -15.47 -6.76 4.31
N GLY A 155 -15.86 -6.64 3.04
CA GLY A 155 -16.96 -5.75 2.62
C GLY A 155 -18.27 -5.97 3.36
N GLU A 156 -18.74 -7.22 3.39
CA GLU A 156 -19.94 -7.60 4.16
C GLU A 156 -19.76 -7.34 5.67
N ALA A 157 -18.57 -7.60 6.22
CA ALA A 157 -18.31 -7.37 7.63
C ALA A 157 -18.31 -5.87 7.97
N VAL A 158 -17.64 -5.05 7.18
CA VAL A 158 -17.57 -3.59 7.36
C VAL A 158 -18.96 -2.98 7.34
N THR A 159 -19.76 -3.29 6.31
CA THR A 159 -21.13 -2.75 6.17
C THR A 159 -22.03 -3.23 7.30
N LYS A 160 -22.00 -4.53 7.62
CA LYS A 160 -22.80 -5.11 8.70
C LYS A 160 -22.44 -4.51 10.05
N TYR A 161 -21.16 -4.46 10.41
CA TYR A 161 -20.75 -3.93 11.71
C TYR A 161 -20.94 -2.41 11.79
N TRP A 162 -20.85 -1.67 10.67
CA TRP A 162 -21.20 -0.26 10.67
C TRP A 162 -22.66 -0.07 11.07
N HIS A 163 -23.58 -0.83 10.45
CA HIS A 163 -25.00 -0.80 10.81
C HIS A 163 -25.26 -1.18 12.27
N ASP A 164 -24.54 -2.18 12.80
CA ASP A 164 -24.67 -2.56 14.21
C ASP A 164 -24.21 -1.44 15.15
N TRP A 165 -23.11 -0.74 14.80
CA TRP A 165 -22.45 0.25 15.66
C TRP A 165 -22.92 1.70 15.47
N GLU A 166 -23.59 2.03 14.37
CA GLU A 166 -24.02 3.39 14.03
C GLU A 166 -24.78 4.09 15.17
N PRO A 167 -25.77 3.48 15.86
CA PRO A 167 -26.49 4.15 16.94
C PRO A 167 -25.59 4.54 18.13
N TYR A 168 -24.57 3.73 18.41
CA TYR A 168 -23.58 4.03 19.44
C TYR A 168 -22.66 5.17 19.04
N VAL A 169 -22.10 5.10 17.83
CA VAL A 169 -21.20 6.14 17.30
C VAL A 169 -21.92 7.49 17.24
N ASP A 170 -23.18 7.51 16.79
CA ASP A 170 -24.00 8.71 16.74
C ASP A 170 -24.24 9.32 18.12
N LYS A 171 -24.51 8.50 19.13
CA LYS A 171 -24.67 8.97 20.52
C LYS A 171 -23.38 9.62 21.03
N VAL A 172 -22.24 8.94 20.84
CA VAL A 172 -20.92 9.44 21.26
C VAL A 172 -20.56 10.75 20.54
N ARG A 173 -20.89 10.88 19.26
CA ARG A 173 -20.68 12.11 18.49
C ARG A 173 -21.48 13.28 19.05
N ARG A 174 -22.75 13.06 19.39
CA ARG A 174 -23.62 14.10 20.00
C ARG A 174 -23.16 14.51 21.41
N GLU A 175 -22.45 13.63 22.12
CA GLU A 175 -21.92 13.90 23.48
C GLU A 175 -20.59 14.67 23.50
N GLY A 176 -19.94 14.88 22.35
CA GLY A 176 -18.74 15.73 22.27
C GLY A 176 -17.59 15.20 21.41
N SER A 177 -17.74 14.04 20.77
CA SER A 177 -16.71 13.45 19.91
C SER A 177 -17.15 13.40 18.44
N PRO A 178 -17.31 14.55 17.74
CA PRO A 178 -17.96 14.63 16.43
C PRO A 178 -17.25 13.83 15.32
N LYS A 179 -15.97 13.47 15.53
CA LYS A 179 -15.16 12.71 14.56
C LYS A 179 -14.98 11.24 14.93
N ALA A 180 -15.67 10.73 15.95
CA ALA A 180 -15.56 9.32 16.35
C ALA A 180 -15.91 8.40 15.17
N ASN A 181 -15.03 7.45 14.88
CA ASN A 181 -15.21 6.42 13.85
C ASN A 181 -15.56 6.94 12.45
N ARG A 182 -15.04 8.11 12.06
CA ARG A 182 -15.36 8.75 10.78
C ARG A 182 -14.78 7.97 9.59
N PHE A 183 -13.64 7.30 9.76
CA PHE A 183 -13.01 6.58 8.67
C PHE A 183 -13.77 5.27 8.42
N PHE A 184 -14.15 4.58 9.49
CA PHE A 184 -15.00 3.39 9.41
C PHE A 184 -16.33 3.69 8.70
N GLU A 185 -17.01 4.78 9.05
CA GLU A 185 -18.21 5.23 8.33
C GLU A 185 -17.94 5.47 6.84
N GLY A 186 -16.86 6.18 6.53
CA GLY A 186 -16.45 6.48 5.16
C GLY A 186 -16.24 5.21 4.34
N LEU A 187 -15.52 4.23 4.90
CA LEU A 187 -15.28 2.95 4.27
C LEU A 187 -16.59 2.17 4.06
N ALA A 188 -17.47 2.10 5.07
CA ALA A 188 -18.74 1.41 4.96
C ALA A 188 -19.65 2.01 3.86
N LYS A 189 -19.69 3.35 3.76
CA LYS A 189 -20.41 4.04 2.68
C LYS A 189 -19.78 3.78 1.31
N GLN A 190 -18.45 3.80 1.23
CA GLN A 190 -17.74 3.54 -0.01
C GLN A 190 -18.03 2.13 -0.55
N ILE A 191 -18.02 1.11 0.32
CA ILE A 191 -18.36 -0.28 -0.03
C ILE A 191 -19.80 -0.38 -0.51
N LYS A 192 -20.75 0.17 0.26
CA LYS A 192 -22.17 0.18 -0.11
C LYS A 192 -22.41 0.81 -1.49
N ASN A 193 -21.75 1.94 -1.78
CA ASN A 193 -21.88 2.61 -3.07
C ASN A 193 -21.27 1.81 -4.24
N ASP A 194 -20.19 1.04 -4.01
CA ASP A 194 -19.59 0.18 -5.04
C ASP A 194 -20.49 -1.02 -5.35
N ASP A 195 -21.11 -1.61 -4.32
CA ASP A 195 -22.11 -2.69 -4.47
C ASP A 195 -23.33 -2.23 -5.27
N ASP A 196 -23.88 -1.05 -4.93
CA ASP A 196 -25.04 -0.47 -5.63
C ASP A 196 -24.69 -0.13 -7.11
N GLY A 197 -23.48 0.33 -7.38
CA GLY A 197 -23.01 0.69 -8.73
C GLY A 197 -22.60 -0.50 -9.62
N ASN A 198 -22.16 -1.62 -9.04
CA ASN A 198 -21.88 -2.84 -9.79
C ASN A 198 -23.17 -3.65 -10.07
N GLY A 199 -24.21 -3.49 -9.27
CA GLY A 199 -25.53 -4.07 -9.51
C GLY A 199 -26.15 -3.63 -10.85
N GLU A 200 -25.94 -2.39 -11.29
CA GLU A 200 -26.43 -1.88 -12.59
C GLU A 200 -25.64 -2.41 -13.81
N ARG A 201 -24.44 -2.98 -13.62
CA ARG A 201 -23.62 -3.52 -14.72
C ARG A 201 -23.82 -5.02 -14.96
N ALA A 202 -24.51 -5.71 -14.04
CA ALA A 202 -24.69 -7.16 -14.06
C ALA A 202 -26.11 -7.61 -14.46
N THR A 203 -26.99 -6.68 -14.86
CA THR A 203 -28.35 -6.93 -15.38
C THR A 203 -28.54 -6.34 -16.76
#